data_AF-A0A7S4UF68-F1
#
_entry.id   AF-A0A7S4UF68-F1
#
_cell.length_a   1.000
_cell.length_b   1.000
_cell.length_c   1.000
_cell.angle_alpha   90.00
_cell.angle_beta   90.00
_cell.angle_gamma   90.00
#
_symmetry.space_group_name_H-M   'P 1'
#
loop_
_entity.id
_entity.type
_entity.pdbx_description
1 polymer ?
#
loop_
_entity_poly.entity_id
_entity_poly.type
_entity_poly.pdbx_seq_one_letter_code
_entity_poly.pdbx_strand_id
1 'polypeptide(L)'
;MDERIRVAFLNALKVKLKKTDLPILINVFWGEYVIPCTPEGSPIDIKQSSFKGVRKFLEGMEEKKVVRVEEPSPGVHQIVSFDKSVQEVSRHKVDQAIRDQIAASSSSSSSSAKEVTNTAAPPLSASSYTTSASPDEKKSLVVELFGAPQSLQPLFLELGHEKRHLYTKKEVVDHLWAYASKHKLGNKGNCKLDELLAKALFKKGQEPPEELPKKDLADLFLSKMTNFHEVNRGGLSDIRKGPVKPVVITLEQRQGGRKHVTRITGLESFAVPAKELADELRQQCAASTSVKKIEGKVGGEEVMVQGLAVRQAGDHLVKKYEVPRKYIQNVDKSKAKKKGK
;
A
#
# COMPACT_ATOMS: atom_id res chain seq x y z
N MET A 1 12.57 -28.43 5.95
CA MET A 1 12.56 -26.97 5.67
C MET A 1 12.70 -26.17 6.96
N ASP A 2 11.83 -26.46 7.92
CA ASP A 2 11.63 -25.82 9.23
C ASP A 2 12.92 -25.42 9.96
N GLU A 3 13.94 -26.28 10.02
CA GLU A 3 15.18 -25.97 10.74
C GLU A 3 15.96 -24.80 10.11
N ARG A 4 15.91 -24.62 8.77
CA ARG A 4 16.55 -23.45 8.10
C ARG A 4 15.85 -22.15 8.47
N ILE A 5 14.52 -22.18 8.47
CA ILE A 5 13.65 -21.08 8.90
C ILE A 5 13.91 -20.72 10.37
N ARG A 6 14.02 -21.73 11.23
CA ARG A 6 14.34 -21.61 12.65
C ARG A 6 15.72 -21.01 12.88
N VAL A 7 16.76 -21.48 12.19
CA VAL A 7 18.12 -20.90 12.26
C VAL A 7 18.12 -19.44 11.81
N ALA A 8 17.47 -19.10 10.68
CA ALA A 8 17.37 -17.72 10.20
C ALA A 8 16.63 -16.80 11.19
N PHE A 9 15.54 -17.29 11.79
CA PHE A 9 14.78 -16.60 12.84
C PHE A 9 15.62 -16.36 14.12
N LEU A 10 16.35 -17.37 14.59
CA LEU A 10 17.21 -17.24 15.78
C LEU A 10 18.42 -16.32 15.53
N ASN A 11 18.98 -16.32 14.31
CA ASN A 11 19.98 -15.34 13.87
C ASN A 11 19.41 -13.92 13.90
N ALA A 12 18.22 -13.71 13.32
CA ALA A 12 17.53 -12.42 13.29
C ALA A 12 17.25 -11.87 14.69
N LEU A 13 16.72 -12.72 15.59
CA LEU A 13 16.51 -12.37 17.00
C LEU A 13 17.81 -12.04 17.73
N LYS A 14 18.94 -12.70 17.42
CA LYS A 14 20.21 -12.41 18.11
C LYS A 14 20.91 -11.17 17.57
N VAL A 15 21.10 -11.06 16.26
CA VAL A 15 21.94 -10.01 15.63
C VAL A 15 21.16 -8.73 15.34
N LYS A 16 20.01 -8.84 14.66
CA LYS A 16 19.39 -7.69 13.99
C LYS A 16 18.28 -7.03 14.81
N LEU A 17 17.43 -7.80 15.49
CA LEU A 17 16.29 -7.26 16.25
C LEU A 17 16.70 -6.73 17.63
N LYS A 18 16.31 -5.48 17.92
CA LYS A 18 16.50 -4.76 19.18
C LYS A 18 15.15 -4.45 19.82
N LYS A 19 15.16 -4.11 21.12
CA LYS A 19 13.92 -3.73 21.84
C LYS A 19 13.33 -2.38 21.39
N THR A 20 14.14 -1.53 20.75
CA THR A 20 13.74 -0.25 20.14
C THR A 20 12.85 -0.43 18.91
N ASP A 21 12.88 -1.61 18.30
CA ASP A 21 12.30 -1.85 16.98
C ASP A 21 10.86 -2.39 17.10
N LEU A 22 10.30 -2.41 18.32
CA LEU A 22 9.00 -2.98 18.66
C LEU A 22 7.98 -1.88 19.00
N PRO A 23 6.69 -2.07 18.68
CA PRO A 23 6.10 -3.24 18.01
C PRO A 23 6.40 -3.29 16.51
N ILE A 24 6.68 -4.48 15.98
CA ILE A 24 7.02 -4.69 14.55
C ILE A 24 6.00 -5.59 13.87
N LEU A 25 5.53 -5.22 12.68
CA LEU A 25 4.61 -6.04 11.89
C LEU A 25 5.28 -7.35 11.44
N ILE A 26 4.53 -8.46 11.47
CA ILE A 26 5.05 -9.81 11.15
C ILE A 26 5.71 -9.88 9.76
N ASN A 27 5.15 -9.19 8.77
CA ASN A 27 5.68 -9.17 7.40
C ASN A 27 7.00 -8.40 7.28
N VAL A 28 7.13 -7.26 7.97
CA VAL A 28 8.36 -6.46 8.04
C VAL A 28 9.46 -7.25 8.76
N PHE A 29 9.14 -7.83 9.91
CA PHE A 29 10.05 -8.72 10.63
C PHE A 29 10.52 -9.90 9.76
N TRP A 30 9.60 -10.56 9.04
CA TRP A 30 9.99 -11.68 8.16
C TRP A 30 10.88 -11.22 7.00
N GLY A 31 10.47 -10.17 6.28
CA GLY A 31 11.15 -9.67 5.09
C GLY A 31 12.53 -9.04 5.37
N GLU A 32 12.62 -8.21 6.40
CA GLU A 32 13.82 -7.41 6.67
C GLU A 32 14.74 -8.02 7.73
N TYR A 33 14.21 -8.84 8.64
CA TYR A 33 14.98 -9.41 9.74
C TYR A 33 15.26 -10.90 9.51
N VAL A 34 14.25 -11.72 9.20
CA VAL A 34 14.45 -13.18 9.05
C VAL A 34 15.16 -13.52 7.73
N ILE A 35 14.66 -13.07 6.58
CA ILE A 35 15.23 -13.44 5.27
C ILE A 35 16.74 -13.08 5.16
N PRO A 36 17.20 -11.87 5.52
CA PRO A 36 18.63 -11.52 5.42
C PRO A 36 19.54 -12.21 6.45
N CYS A 37 18.99 -12.96 7.41
CA CYS A 37 19.74 -13.75 8.38
C CYS A 37 19.83 -15.24 8.02
N THR A 38 19.44 -15.59 6.79
CA THR A 38 19.48 -16.95 6.23
C THR A 38 20.89 -17.28 5.73
N PRO A 39 21.48 -18.45 6.07
CA PRO A 39 22.79 -18.85 5.55
C PRO A 39 22.79 -18.95 4.01
N GLU A 40 23.93 -18.63 3.42
CA GLU A 40 24.07 -18.37 1.99
C GLU A 40 23.73 -19.59 1.10
N GLY A 41 23.20 -19.32 -0.10
CA GLY A 41 22.83 -20.34 -1.08
C GLY A 41 21.54 -21.14 -0.81
N SER A 42 20.78 -20.83 0.25
CA SER A 42 19.55 -21.59 0.62
C SER A 42 18.32 -20.70 0.88
N PRO A 43 17.48 -20.39 -0.13
CA PRO A 43 16.27 -19.58 0.07
C PRO A 43 15.24 -20.26 0.99
N ILE A 44 14.50 -19.46 1.78
CA ILE A 44 13.53 -19.94 2.77
C ILE A 44 12.06 -19.68 2.40
N ASP A 45 11.46 -20.61 1.63
CA ASP A 45 10.01 -20.67 1.45
C ASP A 45 9.29 -21.24 2.70
N ILE A 46 8.55 -20.37 3.38
CA ILE A 46 7.71 -20.70 4.55
C ILE A 46 6.57 -21.67 4.23
N LYS A 47 6.15 -21.81 2.97
CA LYS A 47 5.04 -22.69 2.55
C LYS A 47 5.45 -24.16 2.45
N GLN A 48 6.74 -24.41 2.26
CA GLN A 48 7.37 -25.73 2.33
C GLN A 48 7.72 -26.14 3.78
N SER A 49 7.36 -25.34 4.78
CA SER A 49 7.46 -25.72 6.20
C SER A 49 6.20 -26.44 6.70
N SER A 50 6.32 -27.19 7.80
CA SER A 50 5.15 -27.78 8.49
C SER A 50 4.09 -26.74 8.88
N PHE A 51 4.53 -25.53 9.27
CA PHE A 51 3.69 -24.40 9.67
C PHE A 51 2.88 -23.79 8.52
N LYS A 52 3.35 -23.93 7.27
CA LYS A 52 2.69 -23.44 6.04
C LYS A 52 2.36 -21.94 5.99
N GLY A 53 2.96 -21.13 6.87
CA GLY A 53 2.77 -19.67 6.92
C GLY A 53 3.43 -19.02 8.14
N VAL A 54 3.83 -17.75 8.00
CA VAL A 54 4.63 -17.04 9.02
C VAL A 54 3.86 -16.89 10.35
N ARG A 55 2.55 -16.60 10.29
CA ARG A 55 1.67 -16.49 11.46
C ARG A 55 1.76 -17.75 12.33
N LYS A 56 1.52 -18.93 11.73
CA LYS A 56 1.59 -20.23 12.40
C LYS A 56 2.96 -20.60 12.95
N PHE A 57 4.03 -20.16 12.26
CA PHE A 57 5.40 -20.33 12.77
C PHE A 57 5.64 -19.47 14.01
N LEU A 58 5.17 -18.22 14.03
CA LEU A 58 5.33 -17.33 15.18
C LEU A 58 4.40 -17.69 16.35
N GLU A 59 3.20 -18.20 16.08
CA GLU A 59 2.31 -18.81 17.10
C GLU A 59 3.04 -19.96 17.82
N GLY A 60 3.69 -20.88 17.09
CA GLY A 60 4.52 -21.95 17.66
C GLY A 60 5.84 -21.49 18.32
N MET A 61 6.23 -20.22 18.16
CA MET A 61 7.35 -19.60 18.90
C MET A 61 6.87 -18.78 20.11
N GLU A 62 5.59 -18.39 20.13
CA GLU A 62 4.92 -17.77 21.27
C GLU A 62 4.53 -18.80 22.34
N GLU A 63 4.09 -20.01 21.94
CA GLU A 63 3.96 -21.16 22.86
C GLU A 63 5.28 -21.45 23.60
N LYS A 64 6.41 -21.28 22.91
CA LYS A 64 7.77 -21.40 23.46
C LYS A 64 8.27 -20.15 24.21
N LYS A 65 7.48 -19.07 24.26
CA LYS A 65 7.78 -17.78 24.90
C LYS A 65 9.00 -17.06 24.30
N VAL A 66 9.37 -17.36 23.06
CA VAL A 66 10.50 -16.73 22.34
C VAL A 66 10.10 -15.35 21.80
N VAL A 67 8.85 -15.20 21.36
CA VAL A 67 8.20 -13.97 20.90
C VAL A 67 6.81 -13.85 21.52
N ARG A 68 6.23 -12.66 21.49
CA ARG A 68 4.82 -12.41 21.79
C ARG A 68 4.16 -11.67 20.65
N VAL A 69 3.01 -12.15 20.18
CA VAL A 69 2.27 -11.63 19.03
C VAL A 69 0.96 -11.00 19.50
N GLU A 70 0.60 -9.85 18.93
CA GLU A 70 -0.70 -9.22 19.13
C GLU A 70 -1.37 -8.89 17.80
N GLU A 71 -2.71 -8.84 17.82
CA GLU A 71 -3.57 -8.42 16.71
C GLU A 71 -4.36 -7.16 17.14
N PRO A 72 -3.74 -5.96 17.15
CA PRO A 72 -4.39 -4.72 17.58
C PRO A 72 -5.57 -4.29 16.69
N SER A 73 -5.67 -4.83 15.48
CA SER A 73 -6.82 -4.68 14.59
C SER A 73 -6.93 -5.89 13.65
N PRO A 74 -8.13 -6.30 13.21
CA PRO A 74 -8.33 -7.56 12.51
C PRO A 74 -7.52 -7.64 11.21
N GLY A 75 -6.67 -8.67 11.10
CA GLY A 75 -5.74 -8.90 9.99
C GLY A 75 -4.40 -8.17 10.08
N VAL A 76 -4.14 -7.41 11.16
CA VAL A 76 -2.86 -6.71 11.40
C VAL A 76 -2.16 -7.37 12.59
N HIS A 77 -1.12 -8.15 12.33
CA HIS A 77 -0.35 -8.85 13.37
C HIS A 77 1.03 -8.23 13.58
N GLN A 78 1.41 -8.05 14.85
CA GLN A 78 2.70 -7.48 15.26
C GLN A 78 3.37 -8.31 16.36
N ILE A 79 4.70 -8.36 16.37
CA ILE A 79 5.50 -8.84 17.48
C ILE A 79 5.70 -7.66 18.45
N VAL A 80 5.29 -7.84 19.71
CA VAL A 80 5.33 -6.79 20.74
C VAL A 80 6.43 -7.01 21.79
N SER A 81 6.91 -8.25 21.94
CA SER A 81 8.10 -8.56 22.72
C SER A 81 8.79 -9.80 22.17
N PHE A 82 10.08 -9.94 22.51
CA PHE A 82 10.86 -11.15 22.32
C PHE A 82 11.73 -11.37 23.56
N ASP A 83 12.15 -12.61 23.79
CA ASP A 83 13.13 -12.92 24.83
C ASP A 83 14.33 -13.70 24.27
N LYS A 84 15.54 -13.16 24.52
CA LYS A 84 16.82 -13.80 24.15
C LYS A 84 17.33 -14.75 25.25
N SER A 85 16.70 -14.77 26.43
CA SER A 85 17.07 -15.61 27.57
C SER A 85 16.65 -17.07 27.41
N VAL A 86 15.57 -17.32 26.66
CA VAL A 86 15.02 -18.67 26.38
C VAL A 86 16.13 -19.60 25.90
N GLN A 87 16.22 -20.79 26.50
CA GLN A 87 17.33 -21.73 26.32
C GLN A 87 17.62 -22.06 24.84
N GLU A 88 16.58 -22.13 24.01
CA GLU A 88 16.64 -22.35 22.56
C GLU A 88 17.33 -21.18 21.82
N VAL A 89 17.02 -19.94 22.17
CA VAL A 89 17.68 -18.73 21.63
C VAL A 89 19.08 -18.58 22.21
N SER A 90 19.23 -18.70 23.53
CA SER A 90 20.47 -18.49 24.26
C SER A 90 21.60 -19.43 23.79
N ARG A 91 21.30 -20.72 23.58
CA ARG A 91 22.28 -21.70 23.09
C ARG A 91 22.62 -21.59 21.60
N HIS A 92 21.78 -20.94 20.79
CA HIS A 92 22.00 -20.82 19.34
C HIS A 92 23.30 -20.07 19.02
N LYS A 93 24.24 -20.71 18.32
CA LYS A 93 25.47 -20.06 17.85
C LYS A 93 25.19 -19.39 16.49
N VAL A 94 25.27 -18.07 16.46
CA VAL A 94 25.25 -17.31 15.22
C VAL A 94 26.62 -17.46 14.55
N ASP A 95 26.61 -17.85 13.27
CA ASP A 95 27.83 -17.95 12.46
C ASP A 95 28.47 -16.57 12.24
N GLN A 96 29.80 -16.50 12.22
CA GLN A 96 30.51 -15.24 12.08
C GLN A 96 30.29 -14.63 10.69
N ALA A 97 30.26 -15.46 9.63
CA ALA A 97 29.94 -15.02 8.28
C ALA A 97 28.58 -14.30 8.19
N ILE A 98 27.57 -14.74 8.97
CA ILE A 98 26.24 -14.12 9.01
C ILE A 98 26.29 -12.78 9.75
N ARG A 99 27.11 -12.63 10.80
CA ARG A 99 27.33 -11.30 11.43
C ARG A 99 27.98 -10.33 10.46
N ASP A 100 29.00 -10.78 9.76
CA ASP A 100 29.80 -9.94 8.86
C ASP A 100 28.97 -9.54 7.62
N GLN A 101 28.15 -10.47 7.10
CA GLN A 101 27.14 -10.21 6.07
C GLN A 101 26.10 -9.17 6.52
N ILE A 102 25.59 -9.25 7.75
CA ILE A 102 24.62 -8.27 8.30
C ILE A 102 25.30 -6.91 8.55
N ALA A 103 26.56 -6.89 8.97
CA ALA A 103 27.35 -5.68 9.13
C ALA A 103 27.59 -4.97 7.79
N ALA A 104 28.05 -5.69 6.77
CA ALA A 104 28.21 -5.16 5.40
C ALA A 104 26.87 -4.69 4.80
N SER A 105 25.79 -5.44 5.03
CA SER A 105 24.42 -5.04 4.65
C SER A 105 23.92 -3.77 5.36
N SER A 106 24.61 -3.30 6.40
CA SER A 106 24.32 -2.04 7.10
C SER A 106 25.12 -0.84 6.55
N SER A 107 26.10 -1.07 5.68
CA SER A 107 26.96 -0.03 5.07
C SER A 107 26.86 0.08 3.55
N SER A 108 26.37 -0.95 2.85
CA SER A 108 26.21 -0.95 1.39
C SER A 108 24.87 -1.56 0.96
N SER A 109 23.88 -0.71 0.71
CA SER A 109 22.53 -1.11 0.30
C SER A 109 22.40 -1.34 -1.21
N SER A 110 22.80 -2.51 -1.71
CA SER A 110 22.63 -2.86 -3.14
C SER A 110 22.36 -4.34 -3.40
N SER A 111 21.07 -4.68 -3.52
CA SER A 111 20.48 -5.66 -4.47
C SER A 111 21.15 -7.02 -4.73
N SER A 112 20.46 -8.10 -4.35
CA SER A 112 20.22 -9.29 -5.22
C SER A 112 19.01 -10.08 -4.71
N ALA A 113 18.35 -10.87 -5.57
CA ALA A 113 17.00 -11.40 -5.33
C ALA A 113 16.84 -12.89 -5.72
N LYS A 114 15.77 -13.53 -5.20
CA LYS A 114 14.98 -14.59 -5.91
C LYS A 114 13.71 -15.01 -5.13
N GLU A 115 12.58 -14.93 -5.84
CA GLU A 115 11.57 -15.99 -6.09
C GLU A 115 11.53 -17.25 -5.18
N VAL A 116 10.38 -17.86 -4.82
CA VAL A 116 8.93 -17.72 -5.15
C VAL A 116 8.10 -18.28 -3.94
N THR A 117 6.76 -18.49 -3.85
CA THR A 117 5.67 -18.70 -4.84
C THR A 117 4.26 -18.34 -4.28
N ASN A 118 3.21 -18.62 -5.07
CA ASN A 118 1.74 -18.67 -4.88
C ASN A 118 1.21 -19.60 -3.73
N THR A 119 -0.08 -19.82 -3.40
CA THR A 119 -1.39 -19.18 -3.70
C THR A 119 -2.42 -19.53 -2.60
N ALA A 120 -3.22 -18.57 -2.14
CA ALA A 120 -4.59 -18.72 -1.59
C ALA A 120 -5.18 -17.31 -1.39
N ALA A 121 -6.51 -17.14 -1.36
CA ALA A 121 -7.16 -15.82 -1.29
C ALA A 121 -7.98 -15.59 0.01
N PRO A 122 -7.49 -14.71 0.89
CA PRO A 122 -8.30 -13.91 1.82
C PRO A 122 -8.37 -12.42 1.36
N PRO A 123 -9.13 -11.53 2.03
CA PRO A 123 -9.42 -10.18 1.51
C PRO A 123 -8.25 -9.19 1.53
N LEU A 124 -8.47 -8.03 0.90
CA LEU A 124 -7.47 -7.01 0.57
C LEU A 124 -6.84 -6.34 1.81
N SER A 125 -5.51 -6.38 1.89
CA SER A 125 -4.68 -5.46 2.68
C SER A 125 -3.60 -4.86 1.78
N ALA A 126 -3.24 -3.60 2.04
CA ALA A 126 -2.31 -2.80 1.24
C ALA A 126 -0.89 -3.41 1.14
N SER A 127 -0.49 -4.17 2.16
CA SER A 127 0.89 -4.68 2.32
C SER A 127 1.20 -5.92 1.46
N SER A 128 0.72 -5.95 0.21
CA SER A 128 0.95 -7.06 -0.74
C SER A 128 1.17 -6.61 -2.20
N TYR A 129 1.60 -5.36 -2.37
CA TYR A 129 1.99 -4.74 -3.64
C TYR A 129 3.46 -4.32 -3.57
N THR A 130 4.18 -4.49 -4.67
CA THR A 130 5.59 -4.10 -4.82
C THR A 130 5.72 -2.88 -5.73
N THR A 131 6.58 -1.93 -5.38
CA THR A 131 6.85 -0.70 -6.14
C THR A 131 8.35 -0.59 -6.43
N SER A 132 8.69 -0.20 -7.67
CA SER A 132 10.08 -0.01 -8.13
C SER A 132 10.61 1.41 -7.82
N ALA A 133 10.47 1.84 -6.56
CA ALA A 133 10.84 3.20 -6.14
C ALA A 133 12.33 3.30 -5.74
N SER A 134 13.14 3.94 -6.58
CA SER A 134 14.52 4.31 -6.26
C SER A 134 14.60 5.31 -5.08
N PRO A 135 15.71 5.35 -4.32
CA PRO A 135 15.75 6.00 -3.01
C PRO A 135 16.17 7.49 -3.04
N ASP A 136 15.73 8.29 -4.01
CA ASP A 136 16.07 9.73 -4.02
C ASP A 136 15.01 10.66 -4.65
N GLU A 137 15.20 11.96 -4.44
CA GLU A 137 14.40 13.12 -4.88
C GLU A 137 12.91 13.18 -4.46
N LYS A 138 12.63 14.02 -3.45
CA LYS A 138 11.34 14.73 -3.24
C LYS A 138 10.07 13.88 -3.47
N LYS A 139 9.95 12.73 -2.78
CA LYS A 139 8.72 11.93 -2.78
C LYS A 139 7.49 12.80 -2.50
N SER A 140 6.58 12.86 -3.47
CA SER A 140 5.29 13.50 -3.29
C SER A 140 4.46 12.72 -2.27
N LEU A 141 3.71 13.42 -1.40
CA LEU A 141 2.85 12.79 -0.40
C LEU A 141 1.86 11.78 -1.01
N VAL A 142 1.46 11.98 -2.27
CA VAL A 142 0.68 11.01 -3.02
C VAL A 142 1.31 10.78 -4.39
N VAL A 143 1.54 9.51 -4.72
CA VAL A 143 2.04 9.04 -6.02
C VAL A 143 0.95 8.20 -6.69
N GLU A 144 0.61 8.51 -7.93
CA GLU A 144 -0.37 7.74 -8.71
C GLU A 144 0.30 6.52 -9.36
N LEU A 145 -0.27 5.35 -9.11
CA LEU A 145 0.25 4.04 -9.50
C LEU A 145 -0.79 3.24 -10.29
N PHE A 146 -0.32 2.25 -11.03
CA PHE A 146 -1.14 1.44 -11.92
C PHE A 146 -0.80 -0.04 -11.75
N GLY A 147 -1.81 -0.89 -11.56
CA GLY A 147 -1.67 -2.34 -11.48
C GLY A 147 -2.34 -3.05 -12.64
N ALA A 148 -1.69 -4.10 -13.16
CA ALA A 148 -2.21 -4.87 -14.29
C ALA A 148 -3.45 -5.71 -13.88
N PRO A 149 -4.65 -5.45 -14.45
CA PRO A 149 -5.80 -6.32 -14.27
C PRO A 149 -5.56 -7.70 -14.90
N GLN A 150 -6.36 -8.69 -14.53
CA GLN A 150 -6.25 -10.06 -15.03
C GLN A 150 -6.28 -10.18 -16.58
N SER A 151 -6.94 -9.25 -17.28
CA SER A 151 -6.95 -9.19 -18.74
C SER A 151 -5.60 -8.76 -19.35
N LEU A 152 -4.86 -7.86 -18.69
CA LEU A 152 -3.57 -7.34 -19.16
C LEU A 152 -2.37 -8.11 -18.59
N GLN A 153 -2.54 -8.86 -17.49
CA GLN A 153 -1.47 -9.67 -16.87
C GLN A 153 -0.67 -10.55 -17.83
N PRO A 154 -1.24 -11.21 -18.87
CA PRO A 154 -0.46 -11.98 -19.84
C PRO A 154 0.65 -11.17 -20.52
N LEU A 155 0.36 -9.91 -20.89
CA LEU A 155 1.32 -9.02 -21.56
C LEU A 155 2.51 -8.69 -20.64
N PHE A 156 2.23 -8.36 -19.38
CA PHE A 156 3.25 -8.05 -18.37
C PHE A 156 4.09 -9.29 -18.00
N LEU A 157 3.47 -10.47 -17.94
CA LEU A 157 4.17 -11.74 -17.70
C LEU A 157 5.09 -12.10 -18.87
N GLU A 158 4.70 -11.82 -20.12
CA GLU A 158 5.53 -12.08 -21.31
C GLU A 158 6.72 -11.11 -21.44
N LEU A 159 6.68 -9.99 -20.71
CA LEU A 159 7.82 -9.07 -20.49
C LEU A 159 8.65 -9.45 -19.24
N GLY A 160 8.25 -10.46 -18.48
CA GLY A 160 8.96 -10.94 -17.28
C GLY A 160 8.57 -10.24 -15.97
N HIS A 161 7.46 -9.50 -15.90
CA HIS A 161 7.05 -8.77 -14.70
C HIS A 161 6.12 -9.57 -13.77
N GLU A 162 6.13 -9.22 -12.48
CA GLU A 162 5.29 -9.86 -11.46
C GLU A 162 3.80 -9.48 -11.53
N LYS A 163 2.93 -10.42 -11.17
CA LYS A 163 1.45 -10.25 -11.18
C LYS A 163 0.90 -9.18 -10.22
N ARG A 164 1.72 -8.63 -9.33
CA ARG A 164 1.32 -7.64 -8.30
C ARG A 164 2.21 -6.40 -8.24
N HIS A 165 3.15 -6.26 -9.18
CA HIS A 165 3.95 -5.04 -9.31
C HIS A 165 3.05 -3.85 -9.65
N LEU A 166 3.37 -2.69 -9.10
CA LEU A 166 2.71 -1.42 -9.41
C LEU A 166 3.68 -0.49 -10.14
N TYR A 167 3.18 0.06 -11.24
CA TYR A 167 3.94 0.84 -12.22
C TYR A 167 3.55 2.32 -12.13
N THR A 168 4.49 3.23 -12.36
CA THR A 168 4.17 4.65 -12.62
C THR A 168 3.50 4.80 -14.00
N LYS A 169 2.84 5.94 -14.25
CA LYS A 169 2.24 6.25 -15.56
C LYS A 169 3.24 6.10 -16.72
N LYS A 170 4.51 6.42 -16.49
CA LYS A 170 5.58 6.31 -17.50
C LYS A 170 5.90 4.86 -17.82
N GLU A 171 6.19 4.05 -16.79
CA GLU A 171 6.47 2.61 -16.92
C GLU A 171 5.35 1.87 -17.67
N VAL A 172 4.07 2.16 -17.38
CA VAL A 172 2.94 1.54 -18.11
C VAL A 172 3.02 1.76 -19.62
N VAL A 173 3.41 2.97 -20.04
CA VAL A 173 3.54 3.33 -21.47
C VAL A 173 4.84 2.75 -22.06
N ASP A 174 5.94 2.78 -21.31
CA ASP A 174 7.21 2.19 -21.74
C ASP A 174 7.08 0.65 -21.91
N HIS A 175 6.34 -0.04 -21.04
CA HIS A 175 6.05 -1.48 -21.16
C HIS A 175 5.11 -1.80 -22.33
N LEU A 176 4.10 -0.95 -22.60
CA LEU A 176 3.28 -1.07 -23.82
C LEU A 176 4.14 -1.00 -25.09
N TRP A 177 5.11 -0.07 -25.14
CA TRP A 177 6.01 0.05 -26.30
C TRP A 177 7.08 -1.04 -26.37
N ALA A 178 7.52 -1.58 -25.23
CA ALA A 178 8.37 -2.77 -25.19
C ALA A 178 7.65 -3.99 -25.77
N TYR A 179 6.38 -4.22 -25.38
CA TYR A 179 5.53 -5.28 -25.96
C TYR A 179 5.30 -5.09 -27.46
N ALA A 180 4.90 -3.88 -27.88
CA ALA A 180 4.65 -3.57 -29.29
C ALA A 180 5.91 -3.70 -30.16
N SER A 181 7.10 -3.40 -29.62
CA SER A 181 8.38 -3.63 -30.29
C SER A 181 8.73 -5.12 -30.39
N LYS A 182 8.54 -5.89 -29.31
CA LYS A 182 8.78 -7.35 -29.26
C LYS A 182 7.96 -8.10 -30.32
N HIS A 183 6.68 -7.75 -30.44
CA HIS A 183 5.73 -8.33 -31.39
C HIS A 183 5.68 -7.61 -32.75
N LYS A 184 6.57 -6.64 -32.99
CA LYS A 184 6.69 -5.88 -34.26
C LYS A 184 5.37 -5.22 -34.73
N LEU A 185 4.53 -4.79 -33.78
CA LEU A 185 3.19 -4.23 -34.04
C LEU A 185 3.21 -2.77 -34.54
N GLY A 186 4.36 -2.11 -34.51
CA GLY A 186 4.49 -0.70 -34.88
C GLY A 186 4.43 -0.43 -36.39
N ASN A 187 3.47 0.38 -36.82
CA ASN A 187 3.40 0.98 -38.15
C ASN A 187 3.78 2.49 -38.07
N LYS A 188 3.75 3.21 -39.19
CA LYS A 188 4.05 4.65 -39.25
C LYS A 188 2.92 5.46 -38.59
N GLY A 189 3.10 5.80 -37.31
CA GLY A 189 2.13 6.54 -36.49
C GLY A 189 1.08 5.66 -35.79
N ASN A 190 0.75 4.51 -36.38
CA ASN A 190 -0.19 3.52 -35.84
C ASN A 190 0.53 2.33 -35.16
N CYS A 191 -0.24 1.51 -34.45
CA CYS A 191 0.12 0.14 -34.09
C CYS A 191 -1.02 -0.82 -34.46
N LYS A 192 -0.65 -2.01 -34.92
CA LYS A 192 -1.57 -3.14 -35.10
C LYS A 192 -1.98 -3.72 -33.75
N LEU A 193 -3.23 -4.12 -33.63
CA LEU A 193 -3.73 -4.84 -32.46
C LEU A 193 -3.53 -6.35 -32.67
N ASP A 194 -2.71 -6.96 -31.83
CA ASP A 194 -2.59 -8.42 -31.76
C ASP A 194 -3.76 -9.03 -30.98
N GLU A 195 -3.86 -10.36 -31.00
CA GLU A 195 -4.97 -11.06 -30.34
C GLU A 195 -5.02 -10.81 -28.81
N LEU A 196 -3.87 -10.59 -28.15
CA LEU A 196 -3.84 -10.32 -26.70
C LEU A 196 -4.20 -8.87 -26.37
N LEU A 197 -3.66 -7.86 -27.07
CA LEU A 197 -4.10 -6.46 -26.88
C LEU A 197 -5.59 -6.31 -27.23
N ALA A 198 -6.05 -6.93 -28.32
CA ALA A 198 -7.46 -6.92 -28.70
C ALA A 198 -8.36 -7.49 -27.59
N LYS A 199 -8.08 -8.70 -27.09
CA LYS A 199 -8.81 -9.35 -26.00
C LYS A 199 -8.74 -8.60 -24.66
N ALA A 200 -7.66 -7.85 -24.40
CA ALA A 200 -7.46 -7.16 -23.14
C ALA A 200 -8.03 -5.75 -23.10
N LEU A 201 -8.06 -5.04 -24.24
CA LEU A 201 -8.56 -3.68 -24.36
C LEU A 201 -10.05 -3.64 -24.72
N PHE A 202 -10.55 -4.53 -25.57
CA PHE A 202 -11.94 -4.54 -26.03
C PHE A 202 -12.78 -5.59 -25.29
N LYS A 203 -14.09 -5.35 -25.17
CA LYS A 203 -15.00 -6.32 -24.55
C LYS A 203 -15.46 -7.36 -25.57
N LYS A 204 -15.80 -8.57 -25.12
CA LYS A 204 -16.59 -9.52 -25.94
C LYS A 204 -17.82 -8.81 -26.52
N GLY A 205 -17.96 -8.81 -27.84
CA GLY A 205 -19.03 -8.11 -28.56
C GLY A 205 -18.67 -6.70 -29.06
N GLN A 206 -17.44 -6.23 -28.87
CA GLN A 206 -16.87 -5.15 -29.69
C GLN A 206 -15.91 -5.77 -30.70
N GLU A 207 -16.02 -5.36 -31.97
CA GLU A 207 -14.99 -5.63 -32.97
C GLU A 207 -13.80 -4.70 -32.70
N PRO A 208 -12.58 -5.23 -32.47
CA PRO A 208 -11.39 -4.42 -32.34
C PRO A 208 -10.95 -3.94 -33.74
N PRO A 209 -10.57 -2.67 -33.93
CA PRO A 209 -9.98 -2.23 -35.18
C PRO A 209 -8.61 -2.92 -35.41
N GLU A 210 -8.21 -3.14 -36.66
CA GLU A 210 -6.91 -3.77 -36.95
C GLU A 210 -5.71 -2.89 -36.56
N GLU A 211 -5.85 -1.56 -36.71
CA GLU A 211 -4.87 -0.56 -36.31
C GLU A 211 -5.48 0.53 -35.42
N LEU A 212 -4.70 1.02 -34.46
CA LEU A 212 -4.97 2.23 -33.69
C LEU A 212 -3.83 3.25 -33.81
N PRO A 213 -4.11 4.56 -33.79
CA PRO A 213 -3.08 5.57 -33.56
C PRO A 213 -2.34 5.33 -32.24
N LYS A 214 -1.01 5.50 -32.23
CA LYS A 214 -0.19 5.20 -31.04
C LYS A 214 -0.62 5.96 -29.77
N LYS A 215 -1.11 7.20 -29.92
CA LYS A 215 -1.64 7.99 -28.81
C LYS A 215 -2.87 7.31 -28.20
N ASP A 216 -3.86 7.01 -29.04
CA ASP A 216 -5.16 6.49 -28.62
C ASP A 216 -5.02 5.07 -28.04
N LEU A 217 -4.08 4.27 -28.56
CA LEU A 217 -3.70 2.99 -27.97
C LEU A 217 -3.13 3.15 -26.55
N ALA A 218 -2.25 4.14 -26.31
CA ALA A 218 -1.67 4.39 -24.99
C ALA A 218 -2.70 4.93 -23.98
N ASP A 219 -3.55 5.88 -24.40
CA ASP A 219 -4.64 6.40 -23.56
C ASP A 219 -5.69 5.31 -23.25
N LEU A 220 -6.02 4.45 -24.22
CA LEU A 220 -6.89 3.29 -24.03
C LEU A 220 -6.26 2.27 -23.07
N PHE A 221 -4.99 1.91 -23.24
CA PHE A 221 -4.26 0.98 -22.37
C PHE A 221 -4.21 1.50 -20.91
N LEU A 222 -3.88 2.77 -20.72
CA LEU A 222 -3.92 3.44 -19.41
C LEU A 222 -5.32 3.40 -18.78
N SER A 223 -6.39 3.60 -19.57
CA SER A 223 -7.78 3.54 -19.07
C SER A 223 -8.23 2.15 -18.59
N LYS A 224 -7.52 1.08 -18.99
CA LYS A 224 -7.83 -0.32 -18.63
C LYS A 224 -7.03 -0.79 -17.43
N MET A 225 -5.90 -0.14 -17.11
CA MET A 225 -5.11 -0.42 -15.92
C MET A 225 -5.91 -0.11 -14.65
N THR A 226 -5.64 -0.84 -13.56
CA THR A 226 -6.27 -0.57 -12.27
C THR A 226 -5.50 0.55 -11.56
N ASN A 227 -6.12 1.70 -11.32
CA ASN A 227 -5.51 2.76 -10.52
C ASN A 227 -5.25 2.31 -9.07
N PHE A 228 -4.12 2.76 -8.54
CA PHE A 228 -3.72 2.76 -7.15
C PHE A 228 -3.13 4.14 -6.80
N HIS A 229 -2.95 4.42 -5.52
CA HIS A 229 -2.13 5.53 -5.05
C HIS A 229 -1.34 5.12 -3.81
N GLU A 230 -0.06 5.46 -3.80
CA GLU A 230 0.78 5.38 -2.60
C GLU A 230 0.66 6.71 -1.85
N VAL A 231 0.41 6.64 -0.54
CA VAL A 231 0.45 7.80 0.37
C VAL A 231 1.73 7.69 1.21
N ASN A 232 2.63 8.66 1.05
CA ASN A 232 3.90 8.74 1.79
C ASN A 232 3.79 9.77 2.93
N ARG A 233 4.09 9.37 4.18
CA ARG A 233 4.07 10.25 5.37
C ARG A 233 5.15 9.87 6.36
N GLY A 234 6.04 10.80 6.71
CA GLY A 234 7.04 10.59 7.77
C GLY A 234 7.91 9.34 7.59
N GLY A 235 8.12 8.88 6.34
CA GLY A 235 8.84 7.65 6.01
C GLY A 235 7.96 6.40 5.84
N LEU A 236 6.69 6.43 6.24
CA LEU A 236 5.72 5.35 6.04
C LEU A 236 5.01 5.50 4.68
N SER A 237 4.89 4.41 3.93
CA SER A 237 4.14 4.32 2.67
C SER A 237 2.93 3.39 2.78
N ASP A 238 1.76 3.83 2.35
CA ASP A 238 0.53 3.02 2.32
C ASP A 238 -0.12 3.03 0.93
N ILE A 239 -0.36 1.84 0.37
CA ILE A 239 -0.77 1.63 -1.02
C ILE A 239 -2.27 1.32 -1.09
N ARG A 240 -3.04 2.28 -1.60
CA ARG A 240 -4.51 2.23 -1.62
C ARG A 240 -5.05 2.06 -3.04
N LYS A 241 -6.11 1.25 -3.17
CA LYS A 241 -6.72 0.92 -4.46
C LYS A 241 -7.70 2.00 -4.93
N GLY A 242 -7.64 2.34 -6.21
CA GLY A 242 -8.44 3.37 -6.86
C GLY A 242 -7.69 4.70 -7.02
N PRO A 243 -8.30 5.69 -7.71
CA PRO A 243 -7.73 7.02 -7.85
C PRO A 243 -7.79 7.82 -6.54
N VAL A 244 -6.90 8.80 -6.42
CA VAL A 244 -6.89 9.77 -5.31
C VAL A 244 -8.19 10.59 -5.33
N LYS A 245 -9.02 10.45 -4.30
CA LYS A 245 -10.21 11.32 -4.14
C LYS A 245 -9.82 12.51 -3.26
N PRO A 246 -10.30 13.73 -3.55
CA PRO A 246 -10.05 14.88 -2.70
C PRO A 246 -10.72 14.71 -1.32
N VAL A 247 -10.14 15.33 -0.29
CA VAL A 247 -10.82 15.55 0.99
C VAL A 247 -11.85 16.65 0.77
N VAL A 248 -13.13 16.35 1.02
CA VAL A 248 -14.23 17.31 0.83
C VAL A 248 -14.68 17.84 2.20
N ILE A 249 -14.50 19.14 2.41
CA ILE A 249 -14.94 19.86 3.60
C ILE A 249 -16.26 20.58 3.26
N THR A 250 -17.37 19.98 3.66
CA THR A 250 -18.72 20.52 3.43
C THR A 250 -19.19 21.36 4.62
N LEU A 251 -19.66 22.58 4.37
CA LEU A 251 -20.40 23.39 5.34
C LEU A 251 -21.90 23.24 5.13
N GLU A 252 -22.63 22.82 6.16
CA GLU A 252 -24.09 22.71 6.18
C GLU A 252 -24.71 23.62 7.24
N GLN A 253 -25.94 24.06 7.01
CA GLN A 253 -26.76 24.75 8.00
C GLN A 253 -27.80 23.80 8.61
N ARG A 254 -28.06 23.98 9.91
CA ARG A 254 -29.10 23.29 10.69
C ARG A 254 -29.92 24.32 11.48
N GLN A 255 -31.08 23.90 11.99
CA GLN A 255 -31.97 24.70 12.83
C GLN A 255 -32.29 26.09 12.21
N GLY A 256 -32.78 26.09 10.97
CA GLY A 256 -33.20 27.32 10.26
C GLY A 256 -32.05 28.27 9.91
N GLY A 257 -30.81 27.77 9.81
CA GLY A 257 -29.62 28.58 9.50
C GLY A 257 -28.91 29.15 10.73
N ARG A 258 -29.50 29.05 11.92
CA ARG A 258 -28.88 29.52 13.18
C ARG A 258 -27.70 28.68 13.67
N LYS A 259 -27.55 27.45 13.18
CA LYS A 259 -26.42 26.57 13.51
C LYS A 259 -25.71 26.10 12.25
N HIS A 260 -24.40 26.06 12.32
CA HIS A 260 -23.54 25.52 11.27
C HIS A 260 -22.95 24.18 11.70
N VAL A 261 -22.70 23.31 10.74
CA VAL A 261 -22.01 22.03 10.93
C VAL A 261 -21.04 21.84 9.77
N THR A 262 -19.78 21.58 10.09
CA THR A 262 -18.74 21.23 9.12
C THR A 262 -18.61 19.71 9.06
N ARG A 263 -18.47 19.15 7.86
CA ARG A 263 -18.30 17.72 7.59
C ARG A 263 -17.07 17.50 6.75
N ILE A 264 -16.32 16.45 7.02
CA ILE A 264 -15.07 16.12 6.33
C ILE A 264 -15.14 14.66 5.88
N THR A 265 -14.94 14.41 4.58
CA THR A 265 -14.97 13.07 3.96
C THR A 265 -13.82 12.91 2.96
N GLY A 266 -13.48 11.69 2.54
CA GLY A 266 -12.37 11.43 1.62
C GLY A 266 -11.00 11.24 2.29
N LEU A 267 -10.99 11.21 3.63
CA LEU A 267 -9.82 10.99 4.49
C LEU A 267 -9.07 9.69 4.17
N GLU A 268 -9.77 8.72 3.60
CA GLU A 268 -9.28 7.40 3.22
C GLU A 268 -8.36 7.44 2.00
N SER A 269 -8.38 8.50 1.19
CA SER A 269 -7.43 8.67 0.07
C SER A 269 -6.08 9.26 0.50
N PHE A 270 -5.95 9.58 1.79
CA PHE A 270 -4.75 10.18 2.38
C PHE A 270 -4.32 9.45 3.65
N ALA A 271 -4.81 8.25 3.93
CA ALA A 271 -4.51 7.54 5.19
C ALA A 271 -4.69 8.41 6.46
N VAL A 272 -5.69 9.29 6.50
CA VAL A 272 -6.00 10.10 7.70
C VAL A 272 -6.96 9.31 8.59
N PRO A 273 -6.57 8.92 9.82
CA PRO A 273 -7.48 8.28 10.76
C PRO A 273 -8.56 9.27 11.23
N ALA A 274 -9.82 8.98 10.92
CA ALA A 274 -10.94 9.89 11.20
C ALA A 274 -11.17 10.15 12.69
N LYS A 275 -10.83 9.19 13.57
CA LYS A 275 -10.94 9.34 15.03
C LYS A 275 -9.98 10.38 15.58
N GLU A 276 -8.69 10.24 15.29
CA GLU A 276 -7.64 11.19 15.71
C GLU A 276 -7.94 12.59 15.18
N LEU A 277 -8.31 12.72 13.89
CA LEU A 277 -8.72 14.00 13.32
C LEU A 277 -9.93 14.61 14.05
N ALA A 278 -10.89 13.79 14.50
CA ALA A 278 -12.05 14.26 15.26
C ALA A 278 -11.68 14.73 16.67
N ASP A 279 -10.80 14.04 17.38
CA ASP A 279 -10.32 14.44 18.71
C ASP A 279 -9.44 15.71 18.64
N GLU A 280 -8.59 15.82 17.62
CA GLU A 280 -7.72 16.98 17.39
C GLU A 280 -8.51 18.23 17.01
N LEU A 281 -9.50 18.09 16.11
CA LEU A 281 -10.40 19.19 15.77
C LEU A 281 -11.34 19.55 16.94
N ARG A 282 -11.65 18.61 17.85
CA ARG A 282 -12.36 18.93 19.11
C ARG A 282 -11.54 19.90 19.95
N GLN A 283 -10.25 19.64 20.09
CA GLN A 283 -9.33 20.48 20.88
C GLN A 283 -9.03 21.81 20.18
N GLN A 284 -8.72 21.82 18.88
CA GLN A 284 -8.38 23.05 18.14
C GLN A 284 -9.56 24.00 17.92
N CYS A 285 -10.76 23.46 17.67
CA CYS A 285 -11.96 24.26 17.38
C CYS A 285 -12.79 24.57 18.63
N ALA A 286 -12.42 24.02 19.81
CA ALA A 286 -13.20 24.04 21.05
C ALA A 286 -14.68 23.60 20.84
N ALA A 287 -14.91 22.66 19.92
CA ALA A 287 -16.23 22.33 19.40
C ALA A 287 -16.48 20.82 19.41
N SER A 288 -17.72 20.40 19.69
CA SER A 288 -18.10 18.98 19.66
C SER A 288 -17.87 18.36 18.28
N THR A 289 -17.24 17.19 18.26
CA THR A 289 -16.97 16.38 17.06
C THR A 289 -17.56 14.98 17.20
N SER A 290 -17.77 14.30 16.08
CA SER A 290 -18.18 12.89 16.04
C SER A 290 -17.79 12.26 14.71
N VAL A 291 -17.31 11.01 14.73
CA VAL A 291 -17.11 10.20 13.53
C VAL A 291 -18.39 9.43 13.20
N LYS A 292 -18.73 9.32 11.92
CA LYS A 292 -19.77 8.42 11.38
C LYS A 292 -19.21 7.59 10.24
N LYS A 293 -19.75 6.39 10.03
CA LYS A 293 -19.49 5.63 8.79
C LYS A 293 -20.46 6.08 7.71
N ILE A 294 -19.96 6.25 6.49
CA ILE A 294 -20.76 6.65 5.32
C ILE A 294 -21.36 5.40 4.71
N GLU A 295 -22.69 5.31 4.71
CA GLU A 295 -23.43 4.20 4.12
C GLU A 295 -23.56 4.40 2.61
N GLY A 296 -23.10 3.44 1.80
CA GLY A 296 -23.21 3.48 0.34
C GLY A 296 -22.15 2.67 -0.39
N LYS A 297 -22.16 2.73 -1.73
CA LYS A 297 -21.18 2.04 -2.61
C LYS A 297 -19.73 2.51 -2.43
N VAL A 298 -19.54 3.71 -1.86
CA VAL A 298 -18.23 4.25 -1.47
C VAL A 298 -18.24 4.39 0.05
N GLY A 299 -18.01 3.27 0.73
CA GLY A 299 -17.86 3.25 2.18
C GLY A 299 -16.65 4.08 2.62
N GLY A 300 -16.77 4.70 3.79
CA GLY A 300 -15.77 5.62 4.34
C GLY A 300 -16.16 6.11 5.73
N GLU A 301 -15.39 7.04 6.28
CA GLU A 301 -15.64 7.69 7.56
C GLU A 301 -15.77 9.22 7.38
N GLU A 302 -16.86 9.76 7.92
CA GLU A 302 -17.16 11.19 7.98
C GLU A 302 -16.79 11.74 9.36
N VAL A 303 -15.98 12.79 9.41
CA VAL A 303 -15.80 13.60 10.63
C VAL A 303 -16.76 14.78 10.59
N MET A 304 -17.70 14.81 11.53
CA MET A 304 -18.60 15.94 11.74
C MET A 304 -18.08 16.81 12.89
N VAL A 305 -18.01 18.14 12.68
CA VAL A 305 -17.60 19.17 13.64
C VAL A 305 -18.72 20.20 13.76
N GLN A 306 -19.14 20.54 14.99
CA GLN A 306 -20.11 21.63 15.18
C GLN A 306 -19.47 22.99 14.86
N GLY A 307 -20.24 23.89 14.23
CA GLY A 307 -19.80 25.25 13.90
C GLY A 307 -19.08 25.40 12.56
N LEU A 308 -18.39 26.53 12.41
CA LEU A 308 -17.75 27.04 11.18
C LEU A 308 -16.27 26.63 11.08
N ALA A 309 -15.99 25.33 11.20
CA ALA A 309 -14.64 24.78 11.32
C ALA A 309 -13.85 24.66 9.99
N VAL A 310 -14.41 25.08 8.84
CA VAL A 310 -13.86 24.85 7.49
C VAL A 310 -12.38 25.25 7.37
N ARG A 311 -12.00 26.45 7.84
CA ARG A 311 -10.60 26.93 7.76
C ARG A 311 -9.67 26.15 8.69
N GLN A 312 -10.11 25.89 9.91
CA GLN A 312 -9.34 25.14 10.92
C GLN A 312 -9.06 23.72 10.42
N ALA A 313 -10.09 23.01 9.94
CA ALA A 313 -9.97 21.68 9.34
C ALA A 313 -9.01 21.68 8.13
N GLY A 314 -9.18 22.62 7.19
CA GLY A 314 -8.33 22.72 6.01
C GLY A 314 -6.86 23.00 6.34
N ASP A 315 -6.58 23.94 7.25
CA ASP A 315 -5.19 24.26 7.63
C ASP A 315 -4.57 23.16 8.52
N HIS A 316 -5.34 22.43 9.32
CA HIS A 316 -4.84 21.29 10.11
C HIS A 316 -4.49 20.08 9.23
N LEU A 317 -5.32 19.77 8.24
CA LEU A 317 -5.03 18.75 7.22
C LEU A 317 -3.74 19.04 6.43
N VAL A 318 -3.45 20.31 6.17
CA VAL A 318 -2.20 20.74 5.53
C VAL A 318 -1.01 20.69 6.50
N LYS A 319 -1.18 21.09 7.76
CA LYS A 319 -0.08 21.23 8.73
C LYS A 319 0.36 19.92 9.39
N LYS A 320 -0.57 19.07 9.84
CA LYS A 320 -0.24 17.82 10.54
C LYS A 320 -0.24 16.62 9.59
N TYR A 321 -1.17 16.61 8.65
CA TYR A 321 -1.38 15.48 7.74
C TYR A 321 -0.79 15.72 6.34
N GLU A 322 -0.11 16.87 6.15
CA GLU A 322 0.63 17.26 4.93
C GLU A 322 -0.19 17.18 3.62
N VAL A 323 -1.53 17.17 3.71
CA VAL A 323 -2.44 16.95 2.58
C VAL A 323 -2.29 18.11 1.59
N PRO A 324 -1.89 17.86 0.32
CA PRO A 324 -1.68 18.94 -0.64
C PRO A 324 -2.97 19.72 -0.89
N ARG A 325 -2.93 21.06 -0.79
CA ARG A 325 -4.12 21.93 -0.94
C ARG A 325 -4.90 21.69 -2.25
N LYS A 326 -4.24 21.22 -3.33
CA LYS A 326 -4.89 20.78 -4.58
C LYS A 326 -5.96 19.68 -4.42
N TYR A 327 -5.89 18.90 -3.33
CA TYR A 327 -6.84 17.84 -3.02
C TYR A 327 -7.79 18.19 -1.86
N ILE A 328 -7.85 19.44 -1.40
CA ILE A 328 -8.81 19.88 -0.37
C ILE A 328 -9.89 20.72 -1.06
N GLN A 329 -11.13 20.23 -1.06
CA GLN A 329 -12.28 20.89 -1.69
C GLN A 329 -13.27 21.40 -0.64
N ASN A 330 -13.47 22.72 -0.58
CA ASN A 330 -14.43 23.35 0.31
C ASN A 330 -15.78 23.53 -0.41
N VAL A 331 -16.87 23.02 0.19
CA VAL A 331 -18.23 23.05 -0.40
C VAL A 331 -19.20 23.74 0.56
N ASP A 332 -19.63 24.96 0.24
CA ASP A 332 -20.62 25.70 1.02
C ASP A 332 -22.05 25.38 0.57
N LYS A 333 -22.77 24.52 1.31
CA LYS A 333 -24.19 24.25 1.09
C LYS A 333 -25.12 25.23 1.81
N SER A 334 -24.62 26.16 2.64
CA SER A 334 -25.45 27.06 3.45
C SER A 334 -26.34 27.99 2.61
N LYS A 335 -25.92 28.29 1.37
CA LYS A 335 -26.62 29.24 0.46
C LYS A 335 -27.52 28.55 -0.57
N ALA A 336 -27.53 27.22 -0.65
CA ALA A 336 -28.07 26.44 -1.77
C ALA A 336 -29.61 26.30 -1.80
N LYS A 337 -30.38 27.26 -1.24
CA LYS A 337 -31.85 27.17 -1.09
C LYS A 337 -32.66 28.35 -1.67
N LYS A 338 -32.17 28.98 -2.76
CA LYS A 338 -32.92 29.98 -3.55
C LYS A 338 -32.89 29.73 -5.07
N LYS A 339 -33.45 28.58 -5.48
CA LYS A 339 -34.07 28.29 -6.80
C LYS A 339 -35.09 27.17 -6.56
N GLY A 340 -36.35 27.25 -6.95
CA GLY A 340 -37.21 28.38 -7.33
C GLY A 340 -38.67 27.97 -7.10
N LYS A 341 -39.61 28.92 -7.07
CA LYS A 341 -41.06 28.68 -7.07
C LYS A 341 -41.70 29.73 -7.96
#